data_AF-A0A7Z0T529-F1
#
_entry.id   AF-A0A7Z0T529-F1
#
_cell.length_a   1.000
_cell.length_b   1.000
_cell.length_c   1.000
_cell.angle_alpha   90.00
_cell.angle_beta   90.00
_cell.angle_gamma   90.00
#
_symmetry.space_group_name_H-M   'P 1'
#
loop_
_entity.id
_entity.type
_entity.pdbx_description
1 polymer ?
#
loop_
_entity_poly.entity_id
_entity_poly.type
_entity_poly.pdbx_seq_one_letter_code
_entity_poly.pdbx_strand_id
1 'polypeptide(L)'
;MRGSGRLIFVALGMMAAMQCLAADIAFTSRSDFTAINLELKRIDDHNPQSIGLNVMLSADAQRRMEQVTRQEMDQSLRLSINGILVSTATIRSVIKGPSLLISVPRAIAGNLLPTLLESPAP
;
A
#
# COMPACT_ATOMS: atom_id res chain seq x y z
N MET A 1 -23.06 30.18 -59.19
CA MET A 1 -21.98 29.25 -58.78
C MET A 1 -22.31 28.74 -57.38
N ARG A 2 -22.60 27.45 -57.24
CA ARG A 2 -22.93 26.77 -55.96
C ARG A 2 -21.61 26.38 -55.27
N GLY A 3 -21.31 27.02 -54.15
CA GLY A 3 -20.15 26.68 -53.32
C GLY A 3 -20.60 25.87 -52.11
N SER A 4 -20.45 24.56 -52.19
CA SER A 4 -20.74 23.59 -51.13
C SER A 4 -19.68 23.68 -50.02
N GLY A 5 -19.94 24.45 -48.97
CA GLY A 5 -19.07 24.51 -47.78
C GLY A 5 -19.29 23.28 -46.90
N ARG A 6 -18.36 22.33 -46.95
CA ARG A 6 -18.32 21.14 -46.07
C ARG A 6 -18.12 21.57 -44.61
N LEU A 7 -19.09 21.31 -43.75
CA LEU A 7 -18.94 21.44 -42.30
C LEU A 7 -18.15 20.23 -41.77
N ILE A 8 -16.96 20.49 -41.25
CA ILE A 8 -16.09 19.51 -40.58
C ILE A 8 -16.59 19.35 -39.15
N PHE A 9 -17.10 18.16 -38.81
CA PHE A 9 -17.37 17.77 -37.43
C PHE A 9 -16.06 17.39 -36.76
N VAL A 10 -15.55 18.24 -35.86
CA VAL A 10 -14.43 17.90 -34.98
C VAL A 10 -15.00 17.14 -33.78
N ALA A 11 -14.90 15.81 -33.80
CA ALA A 11 -15.23 14.97 -32.66
C ALA A 11 -14.10 15.10 -31.61
N LEU A 12 -14.38 15.83 -30.52
CA LEU A 12 -13.50 15.93 -29.37
C LEU A 12 -13.57 14.60 -28.58
N GLY A 13 -12.65 13.69 -28.88
CA GLY A 13 -12.49 12.46 -28.10
C GLY A 13 -11.96 12.79 -26.71
N MET A 14 -12.85 12.76 -25.70
CA MET A 14 -12.41 12.69 -24.31
C MET A 14 -11.74 11.32 -24.10
N MET A 15 -10.43 11.26 -24.29
CA MET A 15 -9.64 10.20 -23.67
C MET A 15 -9.64 10.49 -22.18
N ALA A 16 -10.60 9.90 -21.46
CA ALA A 16 -10.50 9.75 -20.02
C ALA A 16 -9.26 8.88 -19.77
N ALA A 17 -8.13 9.52 -19.52
CA ALA A 17 -7.00 8.86 -18.92
C ALA A 17 -7.50 8.28 -17.59
N MET A 18 -7.74 6.97 -17.54
CA MET A 18 -7.88 6.27 -16.27
C MET A 18 -6.57 6.50 -15.54
N GLN A 19 -6.54 7.51 -14.67
CA GLN A 19 -5.45 7.71 -13.74
C GLN A 19 -5.46 6.45 -12.87
N CYS A 20 -4.46 5.59 -13.07
CA CYS A 20 -4.20 4.44 -12.24
C CYS A 20 -3.74 5.00 -10.87
N LEU A 21 -4.70 5.47 -10.07
CA LEU A 21 -4.45 6.02 -8.76
C LEU A 21 -4.07 4.85 -7.86
N ALA A 22 -2.87 4.91 -7.29
CA ALA A 22 -2.49 3.95 -6.27
C ALA A 22 -3.36 4.19 -5.02
N ALA A 23 -3.91 3.11 -4.48
CA ALA A 23 -4.54 3.13 -3.17
C ALA A 23 -3.48 3.38 -2.09
N ASP A 24 -3.84 4.12 -1.05
CA ASP A 24 -2.96 4.37 0.09
C ASP A 24 -3.54 3.76 1.36
N ILE A 25 -2.68 3.12 2.16
CA ILE A 25 -2.98 2.78 3.55
C ILE A 25 -1.83 3.20 4.45
N ALA A 26 -2.18 3.91 5.53
CA ALA A 26 -1.23 4.37 6.53
C ALA A 26 -1.54 3.72 7.87
N PHE A 27 -0.51 3.12 8.47
CA PHE A 27 -0.54 2.60 9.83
C PHE A 27 0.33 3.43 10.75
N THR A 28 -0.04 3.47 12.02
CA THR A 28 0.76 4.01 13.11
C THR A 28 1.12 2.89 14.06
N SER A 29 2.41 2.66 14.33
CA SER A 29 2.86 1.56 15.20
C SER A 29 2.22 1.61 16.59
N ARG A 30 1.99 2.81 17.10
CA ARG A 30 1.42 3.07 18.43
C ARG A 30 -0.01 2.56 18.63
N SER A 31 -0.85 2.59 17.60
CA SER A 31 -2.31 2.34 17.73
C SER A 31 -2.83 1.26 16.79
N ASP A 32 -2.18 1.06 15.65
CA ASP A 32 -2.62 0.10 14.65
C ASP A 32 -2.01 -1.28 14.86
N PHE A 33 -0.94 -1.41 15.67
CA PHE A 33 -0.29 -2.68 15.94
C PHE A 33 -0.44 -3.09 17.41
N THR A 34 -0.89 -4.33 17.62
CA THR A 34 -0.97 -4.96 18.95
C THR A 34 0.25 -5.85 19.24
N ALA A 35 0.98 -6.26 18.20
CA ALA A 35 2.27 -6.93 18.32
C ALA A 35 3.12 -6.68 17.06
N ILE A 36 4.45 -6.68 17.24
CA ILE A 36 5.43 -6.53 16.15
C ILE A 36 6.49 -7.63 16.31
N ASN A 37 6.67 -8.44 15.28
CA ASN A 37 7.71 -9.45 15.18
C ASN A 37 8.60 -9.13 13.98
N LEU A 38 9.90 -9.02 14.23
CA LEU A 38 10.87 -8.57 13.24
C LEU A 38 11.87 -9.68 12.92
N GLU A 39 12.01 -9.97 11.62
CA GLU A 39 13.02 -10.87 11.10
C GLU A 39 14.03 -10.12 10.24
N LEU A 40 15.23 -9.93 10.78
CA LEU A 40 16.27 -9.12 10.15
C LEU A 40 17.12 -9.89 9.14
N LYS A 41 17.31 -11.19 9.31
CA LYS A 41 18.18 -12.02 8.47
C LYS A 41 17.79 -13.50 8.61
N ARG A 42 17.63 -14.17 7.47
CA ARG A 42 17.54 -15.63 7.36
C ARG A 42 18.58 -16.10 6.35
N ILE A 43 19.22 -17.24 6.60
CA ILE A 43 20.26 -17.79 5.72
C ILE A 43 19.65 -18.28 4.40
N ASP A 44 18.42 -18.79 4.45
CA ASP A 44 17.68 -19.33 3.30
C ASP A 44 16.69 -18.31 2.68
N ASP A 45 16.91 -17.00 2.87
CA ASP A 45 16.01 -15.98 2.34
C ASP A 45 16.16 -15.83 0.82
N HIS A 46 15.05 -15.94 0.10
CA HIS A 46 15.01 -15.72 -1.34
C HIS A 46 15.13 -14.23 -1.71
N ASN A 47 14.94 -13.30 -0.76
CA ASN A 47 15.13 -11.87 -0.99
C ASN A 47 16.07 -11.23 0.06
N PRO A 48 17.39 -11.28 -0.16
CA PRO A 48 18.37 -10.72 0.77
C PRO A 48 18.27 -9.19 0.92
N GLN A 49 17.53 -8.49 0.06
CA GLN A 49 17.37 -7.03 0.08
C GLN A 49 16.18 -6.56 0.93
N SER A 50 15.44 -7.48 1.53
CA SER A 50 14.33 -7.17 2.44
C SER A 50 14.53 -7.74 3.84
N ILE A 51 13.75 -7.20 4.78
CA ILE A 51 13.49 -7.77 6.10
C ILE A 51 12.01 -8.15 6.19
N GLY A 52 11.69 -9.17 6.98
CA GLY A 52 10.32 -9.57 7.26
C GLY A 52 9.80 -8.82 8.48
N LEU A 53 8.73 -8.04 8.31
CA LEU A 53 8.01 -7.39 9.40
C LEU A 53 6.63 -8.03 9.52
N ASN A 54 6.40 -8.82 10.57
CA ASN A 54 5.11 -9.42 10.85
C ASN A 54 4.43 -8.66 11.98
N VAL A 55 3.26 -8.06 11.70
CA VAL A 55 2.50 -7.28 12.68
C VAL A 55 1.16 -7.93 12.97
N MET A 56 0.70 -7.79 14.21
CA MET A 56 -0.70 -8.01 14.55
C MET A 56 -1.43 -6.67 14.51
N LEU A 57 -2.43 -6.56 13.64
CA LEU A 57 -3.25 -5.37 13.45
C LEU A 57 -4.32 -5.27 14.55
N SER A 58 -4.58 -4.05 15.02
CA SER A 58 -5.75 -3.72 15.83
C SER A 58 -7.04 -3.94 15.04
N ALA A 59 -8.18 -4.09 15.73
CA ALA A 59 -9.46 -4.32 15.05
C ALA A 59 -9.82 -3.21 14.04
N ASP A 60 -9.43 -1.97 14.34
CA ASP A 60 -9.67 -0.81 13.47
C ASP A 60 -8.77 -0.86 12.23
N ALA A 61 -7.49 -1.16 12.42
CA ALA A 61 -6.53 -1.35 11.33
C ALA A 61 -6.94 -2.51 10.39
N GLN A 62 -7.45 -3.62 10.95
CA GLN A 62 -7.97 -4.75 10.17
C GLN A 62 -9.15 -4.33 9.30
N ARG A 63 -10.12 -3.59 9.85
CA ARG A 63 -11.28 -3.09 9.09
C ARG A 63 -10.86 -2.17 7.94
N ARG A 64 -9.90 -1.26 8.19
CA ARG A 64 -9.35 -0.37 7.15
C ARG A 64 -8.64 -1.16 6.05
N MET A 65 -7.83 -2.15 6.40
CA MET A 65 -7.13 -3.01 5.43
C MET A 65 -8.10 -3.84 4.59
N GLU A 66 -9.09 -4.48 5.22
CA GLU A 66 -10.11 -5.25 4.50
C GLU A 66 -10.90 -4.34 3.55
N GLN A 67 -11.27 -3.14 3.99
CA GLN A 67 -12.00 -2.20 3.17
C GLN A 67 -11.19 -1.76 1.95
N VAL A 68 -9.93 -1.29 2.14
CA VAL A 68 -9.13 -0.78 1.01
C VAL A 68 -8.81 -1.88 0.01
N THR A 69 -8.47 -3.09 0.47
CA THR A 69 -8.15 -4.21 -0.42
C THR A 69 -9.37 -4.77 -1.16
N ARG A 70 -10.58 -4.53 -0.64
CA ARG A 70 -11.82 -4.84 -1.34
C ARG A 70 -12.20 -3.78 -2.37
N GLN A 71 -12.02 -2.51 -2.05
CA GLN A 71 -12.41 -1.38 -2.90
C GLN A 71 -11.45 -1.20 -4.08
N GLU A 72 -10.16 -1.43 -3.85
CA GLU A 72 -9.09 -1.08 -4.78
C GLU A 72 -8.44 -2.31 -5.43
N MET A 73 -9.26 -3.34 -5.70
CA MET A 73 -8.79 -4.58 -6.33
C MET A 73 -8.06 -4.30 -7.64
N ASP A 74 -6.97 -5.03 -7.90
CA ASP A 74 -6.07 -4.89 -9.03
C ASP A 74 -5.34 -3.54 -9.15
N GLN A 75 -5.56 -2.60 -8.21
CA GLN A 75 -4.77 -1.38 -8.11
C GLN A 75 -3.49 -1.61 -7.30
N SER A 76 -2.55 -0.67 -7.42
CA SER A 76 -1.36 -0.66 -6.56
C SER A 76 -1.72 -0.10 -5.18
N LEU A 77 -1.36 -0.81 -4.12
CA LEU A 77 -1.47 -0.36 -2.73
C LEU A 77 -0.13 0.11 -2.21
N ARG A 78 -0.06 1.37 -1.81
CA ARG A 78 1.05 1.98 -1.09
C ARG A 78 0.79 1.84 0.41
N LEU A 79 1.66 1.10 1.08
CA LEU A 79 1.58 0.90 2.53
C LEU A 79 2.65 1.73 3.20
N SER A 80 2.22 2.61 4.12
CA SER A 80 3.11 3.37 4.98
C SER A 80 2.92 3.03 6.45
N ILE A 81 4.01 3.12 7.21
CA ILE A 81 4.02 2.95 8.67
C ILE A 81 4.70 4.17 9.26
N ASN A 82 4.04 4.86 10.20
CA ASN A 82 4.53 6.10 10.81
C ASN A 82 4.95 7.15 9.75
N GLY A 83 4.21 7.22 8.64
CA GLY A 83 4.49 8.12 7.51
C GLY A 83 5.62 7.66 6.57
N ILE A 84 6.31 6.56 6.86
CA ILE A 84 7.36 6.01 6.00
C ILE A 84 6.72 5.00 5.03
N LEU A 85 6.86 5.20 3.72
CA LEU A 85 6.42 4.23 2.71
C LEU A 85 7.30 2.98 2.80
N VAL A 86 6.71 1.82 3.12
CA VAL A 86 7.46 0.57 3.33
C VAL A 86 7.21 -0.48 2.26
N SER A 87 6.08 -0.40 1.55
CA SER A 87 5.73 -1.33 0.48
C SER A 87 4.85 -0.67 -0.57
N THR A 88 4.96 -1.14 -1.81
CA THR A 88 4.01 -0.88 -2.89
C THR A 88 3.75 -2.19 -3.61
N ALA A 89 2.50 -2.68 -3.57
CA ALA A 89 2.15 -3.99 -4.12
C ALA A 89 0.77 -3.94 -4.78
N THR A 90 0.57 -4.72 -5.85
CA THR A 90 -0.76 -4.85 -6.47
C THR A 90 -1.68 -5.65 -5.55
N ILE A 91 -2.88 -5.13 -5.32
CA ILE A 91 -3.92 -5.84 -4.57
C ILE A 91 -4.46 -6.97 -5.45
N ARG A 92 -4.23 -8.21 -5.02
CA ARG A 92 -4.71 -9.42 -5.73
C ARG A 92 -5.80 -10.17 -4.98
N SER A 93 -6.03 -9.81 -3.73
CA SER A 93 -7.04 -10.41 -2.88
C SER A 93 -7.39 -9.47 -1.74
N VAL A 94 -8.56 -9.70 -1.16
CA VAL A 94 -8.95 -9.03 0.08
C VAL A 94 -8.10 -9.59 1.22
N ILE A 95 -7.39 -8.71 1.93
CA ILE A 95 -6.59 -9.09 3.10
C ILE A 95 -7.50 -9.05 4.32
N LYS A 96 -7.56 -10.18 5.04
CA LYS A 96 -8.38 -10.35 6.25
C LYS A 96 -7.56 -10.94 7.39
N GLY A 97 -8.01 -10.67 8.60
CA GLY A 97 -7.45 -11.22 9.82
C GLY A 97 -6.38 -10.33 10.46
N PRO A 98 -5.89 -10.73 11.64
CA PRO A 98 -5.05 -9.88 12.46
C PRO A 98 -3.60 -9.84 12.01
N SER A 99 -3.08 -10.88 11.34
CA SER A 99 -1.66 -10.97 10.99
C SER A 99 -1.39 -10.39 9.61
N LEU A 100 -0.39 -9.52 9.50
CA LEU A 100 0.08 -8.95 8.25
C LEU A 100 1.60 -9.07 8.13
N LEU A 101 2.07 -9.79 7.12
CA LEU A 101 3.49 -9.86 6.76
C LEU A 101 3.83 -8.78 5.73
N ILE A 102 4.80 -7.95 6.05
CA ILE A 102 5.28 -6.85 5.23
C ILE A 102 6.75 -7.12 4.90
N SER A 103 7.07 -7.22 3.61
CA SER A 103 8.46 -7.22 3.14
C SER A 103 8.94 -5.78 3.05
N VAL A 104 9.86 -5.39 3.93
CA VAL A 104 10.40 -4.03 3.99
C VAL A 104 11.78 -4.01 3.35
N PRO A 105 12.05 -3.17 2.33
CA PRO A 105 13.38 -3.02 1.77
C PRO A 105 14.39 -2.57 2.84
N ARG A 106 15.59 -3.16 2.85
CA ARG A 106 16.65 -2.80 3.83
C ARG A 106 17.03 -1.32 3.78
N ALA A 107 16.97 -0.71 2.60
CA ALA A 107 17.21 0.72 2.41
C ALA A 107 16.22 1.61 3.19
N ILE A 108 15.02 1.10 3.47
CA ILE A 108 13.96 1.81 4.22
C ILE A 108 13.99 1.40 5.69
N ALA A 109 14.38 0.16 5.99
CA ALA A 109 14.44 -0.40 7.34
C ALA A 109 15.19 0.49 8.34
N GLY A 110 16.32 1.08 7.93
CA GLY A 110 17.11 1.96 8.82
C GLY A 110 16.32 3.15 9.37
N ASN A 111 15.38 3.69 8.59
CA ASN A 111 14.51 4.79 9.00
C ASN A 111 13.26 4.29 9.73
N LEU A 112 12.73 3.13 9.35
CA LEU A 112 11.51 2.57 9.92
C LEU A 112 11.72 2.05 11.34
N LEU A 113 12.73 1.20 11.55
CA LEU A 113 12.89 0.42 12.78
C LEU A 113 12.93 1.26 14.06
N PRO A 114 13.63 2.42 14.11
CA PRO A 114 13.61 3.26 15.30
C PRO A 114 12.20 3.74 15.68
N THR A 115 11.30 3.95 14.71
CA THR A 115 9.93 4.43 14.95
C THR A 115 9.00 3.33 15.47
N LEU A 116 9.37 2.06 15.32
CA LEU A 116 8.58 0.92 15.82
C LEU A 116 8.77 0.69 17.32
N LEU A 117 9.78 1.33 17.92
CA LEU A 117 10.13 1.20 19.34
C LEU A 117 9.31 2.14 20.25
N GLU A 118 8.43 2.96 19.67
CA GLU A 118 7.51 3.78 20.46
C GLU A 118 6.57 2.91 21.29
N SER A 119 6.30 3.34 22.52
CA SER A 119 5.39 2.62 23.41
C SER A 119 3.98 2.57 22.80
N PRO A 120 3.27 1.43 22.86
CA PRO A 120 1.88 1.35 22.44
C PRO A 120 1.00 2.33 23.22
N ALA A 121 -0.11 2.76 22.62
CA ALA A 121 -1.11 3.57 23.31
C ALA A 121 -1.71 2.78 24.50
N PRO A 122 -2.01 3.46 25.63
CA PRO A 122 -2.63 2.84 26.79
C PRO A 122 -4.06 2.37 26.53
#